data_AF-A0A9D9FX06-F1
#
_entry.id   AF-A0A9D9FX06-F1
#
_cell.length_a   1.000
_cell.length_b   1.000
_cell.length_c   1.000
_cell.angle_alpha   90.00
_cell.angle_beta   90.00
_cell.angle_gamma   90.00
#
_symmetry.space_group_name_H-M   'P 1'
#
loop_
_entity.id
_entity.type
_entity.pdbx_description
1 polymer ?
#
loop_
_entity_poly.entity_id
_entity_poly.type
_entity_poly.pdbx_seq_one_letter_code
_entity_poly.pdbx_strand_id
1 'polypeptide(L)'
;MDTFVEKLPLSHIESGLAGEDARYLYSYWRRNNGIIEQDSGLTEISKRLMLFRPKLVLDDVPPSTLIGKDTTFRKYFPARNEAAEFPQAYRRKIAHGYHAALENEPWFDVQKTGSLMGEGTPDLILERLILKFRTSGGFERLFCLMTLVEDTSRSRLSDPTHHHDRFQPGRDCYQSGLVHLPATAQHSHVTW
;
A
#
# COMPACT_ATOMS: atom_id res chain seq x y z
N MET A 1 13.48 -7.76 -15.52
CA MET A 1 12.16 -8.23 -15.05
C MET A 1 11.12 -7.34 -15.72
N ASP A 2 10.10 -7.95 -16.30
CA ASP A 2 9.15 -7.24 -17.16
C ASP A 2 8.07 -6.52 -16.33
N THR A 3 7.78 -5.28 -16.72
CA THR A 3 6.65 -4.51 -16.21
C THR A 3 5.34 -5.06 -16.77
N PHE A 4 4.35 -5.31 -15.92
CA PHE A 4 3.01 -5.73 -16.33
C PHE A 4 1.90 -4.96 -15.61
N VAL A 5 0.69 -5.02 -16.17
CA VAL A 5 -0.57 -4.56 -15.58
C VAL A 5 -1.62 -5.62 -15.94
N GLU A 6 -2.31 -6.15 -14.95
CA GLU A 6 -3.30 -7.20 -15.12
C GLU A 6 -4.57 -6.86 -14.36
N LYS A 7 -5.71 -6.87 -15.05
CA LYS A 7 -7.01 -6.65 -14.43
C LYS A 7 -7.32 -7.81 -13.49
N LEU A 8 -7.66 -7.50 -12.25
CA LEU A 8 -8.10 -8.46 -11.26
C LEU A 8 -9.63 -8.43 -11.12
N PRO A 9 -10.26 -9.55 -10.73
CA PRO A 9 -11.70 -9.58 -10.52
C PRO A 9 -12.08 -8.74 -9.30
N LEU A 10 -13.19 -7.99 -9.40
CA LEU A 10 -13.69 -7.15 -8.30
C LEU A 10 -14.10 -7.97 -7.06
N SER A 11 -14.34 -9.28 -7.21
CA SER A 11 -14.60 -10.21 -6.10
C SER A 11 -13.44 -10.31 -5.12
N HIS A 12 -12.20 -9.97 -5.52
CA HIS A 12 -11.07 -9.85 -4.60
C HIS A 12 -11.25 -8.67 -3.64
N ILE A 13 -11.85 -7.57 -4.09
CA ILE A 13 -12.17 -6.45 -3.21
C ILE A 13 -13.33 -6.81 -2.28
N GLU A 14 -14.37 -7.44 -2.81
CA GLU A 14 -15.57 -7.83 -2.05
C GLU A 14 -15.24 -8.82 -0.93
N SER A 15 -14.37 -9.78 -1.21
CA SER A 15 -13.91 -10.77 -0.22
C SER A 15 -12.89 -10.22 0.78
N GLY A 16 -12.37 -9.00 0.56
CA GLY A 16 -11.38 -8.35 1.41
C GLY A 16 -9.92 -8.72 1.11
N LEU A 17 -9.65 -9.50 0.04
CA LEU A 17 -8.29 -9.83 -0.38
C LEU A 17 -7.47 -8.59 -0.77
N ALA A 18 -8.13 -7.56 -1.31
CA ALA A 18 -7.50 -6.27 -1.65
C ALA A 18 -7.31 -5.32 -0.46
N GLY A 19 -7.57 -5.80 0.77
CA GLY A 19 -7.49 -5.03 2.00
C GLY A 19 -8.74 -4.22 2.33
N GLU A 20 -8.79 -3.75 3.59
CA GLU A 20 -9.96 -3.08 4.17
C GLU A 20 -10.31 -1.75 3.50
N ASP A 21 -9.29 -0.95 3.17
CA ASP A 21 -9.48 0.33 2.50
C ASP A 21 -10.15 0.18 1.12
N ALA A 22 -9.69 -0.78 0.32
CA ALA A 22 -10.26 -1.04 -0.99
C ALA A 22 -11.69 -1.55 -0.87
N ARG A 23 -11.92 -2.49 0.07
CA ARG A 23 -13.25 -3.02 0.37
C ARG A 23 -14.22 -1.93 0.80
N TYR A 24 -13.80 -1.08 1.72
CA TYR A 24 -14.57 0.07 2.19
C TYR A 24 -14.92 1.00 1.02
N LEU A 25 -13.91 1.45 0.27
CA LEU A 25 -14.11 2.43 -0.80
C LEU A 25 -15.05 1.90 -1.90
N TYR A 26 -14.87 0.64 -2.29
CA TYR A 26 -15.70 -0.01 -3.30
C TYR A 26 -17.14 -0.22 -2.82
N SER A 27 -17.32 -0.68 -1.57
CA SER A 27 -18.64 -0.87 -0.97
C SER A 27 -19.39 0.46 -0.84
N TYR A 28 -18.68 1.52 -0.41
CA TYR A 28 -19.22 2.87 -0.34
C TYR A 28 -19.67 3.36 -1.73
N TRP A 29 -18.79 3.23 -2.72
CA TRP A 29 -19.09 3.62 -4.11
C TRP A 29 -20.32 2.90 -4.64
N ARG A 30 -20.42 1.58 -4.45
CA ARG A 30 -21.55 0.77 -4.91
C ARG A 30 -22.85 1.18 -4.22
N ARG A 31 -22.83 1.31 -2.89
CA ARG A 31 -24.01 1.67 -2.07
C ARG A 31 -24.59 3.02 -2.48
N ASN A 32 -23.72 3.99 -2.77
CA ASN A 32 -24.12 5.36 -3.07
C ASN A 32 -24.14 5.68 -4.57
N ASN A 33 -24.00 4.67 -5.43
CA ASN A 33 -23.93 4.83 -6.90
C ASN A 33 -22.92 5.91 -7.33
N GLY A 34 -21.74 5.89 -6.70
CA GLY A 34 -20.66 6.85 -6.93
C GLY A 34 -20.94 8.27 -6.46
N ILE A 35 -22.01 8.53 -5.72
CA ILE A 35 -22.29 9.86 -5.15
C ILE A 35 -21.50 10.03 -3.85
N ILE A 36 -20.78 11.15 -3.75
CA ILE A 36 -20.07 11.55 -2.53
C ILE A 36 -21.08 12.19 -1.57
N GLU A 37 -21.21 11.57 -0.41
CA GLU A 37 -21.94 12.08 0.75
C GLU A 37 -20.96 12.33 1.90
N GLN A 38 -21.42 13.03 2.93
CA GLN A 38 -20.61 13.24 4.12
C GLN A 38 -20.42 11.90 4.86
N ASP A 39 -19.20 11.37 4.81
CA ASP A 39 -18.85 10.10 5.45
C ASP A 39 -17.45 10.21 6.10
N SER A 40 -17.37 9.81 7.36
CA SER A 40 -16.13 9.88 8.14
C SER A 40 -15.08 8.89 7.63
N GLY A 41 -15.49 7.71 7.16
CA GLY A 41 -14.59 6.73 6.54
C GLY A 41 -14.02 7.23 5.23
N LEU A 42 -14.83 7.93 4.42
CA LEU A 42 -14.35 8.52 3.16
C LEU A 42 -13.36 9.65 3.43
N THR A 43 -13.61 10.41 4.49
CA THR A 43 -12.68 11.43 4.99
C THR A 43 -11.37 10.80 5.46
N GLU A 44 -11.43 9.70 6.20
CA GLU A 44 -10.25 8.99 6.70
C GLU A 44 -9.39 8.42 5.57
N ILE A 45 -10.01 7.75 4.60
CA ILE A 45 -9.28 7.14 3.47
C ILE A 45 -8.75 8.21 2.50
N SER A 46 -9.34 9.41 2.45
CA SER A 46 -8.96 10.47 1.49
C SER A 46 -7.46 10.82 1.48
N LYS A 47 -6.79 10.71 2.64
CA LYS A 47 -5.35 10.94 2.78
C LYS A 47 -4.47 9.90 2.05
N ARG A 48 -5.03 8.75 1.71
CA ARG A 48 -4.40 7.63 0.98
C ARG A 48 -4.78 7.60 -0.50
N LEU A 49 -5.62 8.52 -0.95
CA LEU A 49 -6.12 8.57 -2.32
C LEU A 49 -5.33 9.53 -3.20
N MET A 50 -5.25 9.19 -4.48
CA MET A 50 -4.93 10.11 -5.56
C MET A 50 -6.23 10.48 -6.28
N LEU A 51 -6.46 11.77 -6.50
CA LEU A 51 -7.64 12.27 -7.19
C LEU A 51 -7.24 12.82 -8.56
N PHE A 52 -8.02 12.49 -9.58
CA PHE A 52 -7.77 12.90 -10.95
C PHE A 52 -8.97 13.62 -11.56
N ARG A 53 -8.70 14.52 -12.50
CA ARG A 53 -9.77 15.10 -13.33
C ARG A 53 -10.30 14.01 -14.27
N PRO A 54 -11.63 13.92 -14.46
CA PRO A 54 -12.22 12.97 -15.38
C PRO A 54 -12.04 13.46 -16.83
N LYS A 55 -10.81 13.33 -17.35
CA LYS A 55 -10.44 13.73 -18.71
C LYS A 55 -9.87 12.53 -19.43
N LEU A 56 -10.42 12.23 -20.61
CA LEU A 56 -9.81 11.26 -21.51
C LEU A 56 -8.49 11.83 -22.05
N VAL A 57 -7.40 11.11 -21.80
CA VAL A 57 -6.09 11.38 -22.38
C VAL A 57 -5.68 10.11 -23.12
N LEU A 58 -5.52 10.21 -24.44
CA LEU A 58 -5.19 9.05 -25.27
C LEU A 58 -3.82 8.52 -24.86
N ASP A 59 -3.75 7.21 -24.61
CA ASP A 59 -2.53 6.49 -24.21
C ASP A 59 -1.82 7.10 -22.99
N ASP A 60 -2.57 7.73 -22.08
CA ASP A 60 -1.98 8.37 -20.91
C ASP A 60 -2.95 8.42 -19.71
N VAL A 61 -2.39 8.75 -18.55
CA VAL A 61 -3.15 8.98 -17.33
C VAL A 61 -3.75 10.40 -17.31
N PRO A 62 -4.93 10.59 -16.70
CA PRO A 62 -5.49 11.91 -16.50
C PRO A 62 -4.61 12.77 -15.58
N PRO A 63 -4.75 14.11 -15.61
CA PRO A 63 -4.04 14.99 -14.70
C PRO A 63 -4.54 14.81 -13.26
N SER A 64 -3.60 14.65 -12.32
CA SER A 64 -3.91 14.59 -10.89
C SER A 64 -4.30 15.97 -10.37
N THR A 65 -5.33 16.03 -9.53
CA THR A 65 -5.73 17.25 -8.79
C THR A 65 -5.26 17.24 -7.35
N LEU A 66 -5.11 16.05 -6.78
CA LEU A 66 -4.68 15.88 -5.39
C LEU A 66 -3.95 14.54 -5.28
N ILE A 67 -2.87 14.53 -4.52
CA ILE A 67 -2.19 13.31 -4.10
C ILE A 67 -2.14 13.35 -2.59
N GLY A 68 -2.88 12.46 -1.94
CA GLY A 68 -2.91 12.32 -0.50
C GLY A 68 -1.52 12.07 0.09
N LYS A 69 -1.28 12.63 1.28
CA LYS A 69 0.01 12.57 1.97
C LYS A 69 0.45 11.15 2.35
N ASP A 70 -0.50 10.25 2.56
CA ASP A 70 -0.26 8.87 3.00
C ASP A 70 -0.36 7.87 1.84
N THR A 71 -0.30 8.35 0.59
CA THR A 71 -0.36 7.50 -0.60
C THR A 71 0.95 6.69 -0.78
N THR A 72 0.84 5.48 -1.33
CA THR A 72 2.00 4.71 -1.79
C THR A 72 2.85 5.52 -2.78
N PHE A 73 2.23 6.38 -3.59
CA PHE A 73 2.92 7.31 -4.47
C PHE A 73 3.88 8.23 -3.69
N ARG A 74 3.40 8.95 -2.66
CA ARG A 74 4.25 9.87 -1.89
C ARG A 74 5.36 9.15 -1.13
N LYS A 75 5.09 7.93 -0.65
CA LYS A 75 6.10 7.12 0.05
C LYS A 75 7.27 6.75 -0.85
N TYR A 76 7.01 6.29 -2.08
CA TYR A 76 8.04 5.76 -2.98
C TYR A 76 8.58 6.77 -3.99
N PHE A 77 7.84 7.85 -4.24
CA PHE A 77 8.21 8.90 -5.19
C PHE A 77 8.08 10.29 -4.56
N PRO A 78 8.77 10.56 -3.43
CA PRO A 78 8.60 11.81 -2.68
C PRO A 78 8.99 13.06 -3.47
N ALA A 79 9.91 12.93 -4.42
CA ALA A 79 10.34 14.03 -5.29
C ALA A 79 9.35 14.36 -6.42
N ARG A 80 8.37 13.49 -6.68
CA ARG A 80 7.36 13.68 -7.73
C ARG A 80 6.13 14.35 -7.15
N ASN A 81 5.56 15.30 -7.90
CA ASN A 81 4.35 16.03 -7.51
C ASN A 81 3.11 15.56 -8.26
N GLU A 82 3.28 14.94 -9.42
CA GLU A 82 2.18 14.48 -10.27
C GLU A 82 2.43 13.06 -10.79
N ALA A 83 1.35 12.30 -11.01
CA ALA A 83 1.42 10.98 -11.63
C ALA A 83 1.93 11.03 -13.08
N ALA A 84 1.77 12.19 -13.75
CA ALA A 84 2.24 12.43 -15.10
C ALA A 84 3.77 12.42 -15.22
N GLU A 85 4.49 12.56 -14.10
CA GLU A 85 5.96 12.49 -14.04
C GLU A 85 6.48 11.05 -14.13
N PHE A 86 5.61 10.04 -14.08
CA PHE A 86 6.00 8.67 -14.38
C PHE A 86 6.40 8.51 -15.85
N PRO A 87 7.36 7.61 -16.13
CA PRO A 87 7.78 7.34 -17.50
C PRO A 87 6.59 7.01 -18.40
N GLN A 88 6.54 7.61 -19.59
CA GLN A 88 5.40 7.48 -20.50
C GLN A 88 5.10 6.01 -20.85
N ALA A 89 6.13 5.17 -21.00
CA ALA A 89 5.97 3.75 -21.26
C ALA A 89 5.16 3.04 -20.16
N TYR A 90 5.34 3.45 -18.90
CA TYR A 90 4.53 2.95 -17.78
C TYR A 90 3.13 3.54 -17.79
N ARG A 91 3.01 4.86 -17.96
CA ARG A 91 1.72 5.57 -17.99
C ARG A 91 0.77 4.99 -19.04
N ARG A 92 1.28 4.64 -20.22
CA ARG A 92 0.54 3.93 -21.28
C ARG A 92 -0.05 2.61 -20.82
N LYS A 93 0.72 1.78 -20.11
CA LYS A 93 0.26 0.48 -19.60
C LYS A 93 -0.89 0.63 -18.61
N ILE A 94 -0.87 1.68 -17.81
CA ILE A 94 -1.86 1.90 -16.74
C ILE A 94 -3.04 2.78 -17.17
N ALA A 95 -3.00 3.37 -18.37
CA ALA A 95 -4.02 4.29 -18.90
C ALA A 95 -5.39 3.64 -19.06
N HIS A 96 -5.42 2.38 -19.50
CA HIS A 96 -6.66 1.66 -19.78
C HIS A 96 -7.61 1.62 -18.57
N GLY A 97 -7.08 1.43 -17.35
CA GLY A 97 -7.90 1.44 -16.14
C GLY A 97 -8.56 2.79 -15.85
N TYR A 98 -7.91 3.90 -16.22
CA TYR A 98 -8.55 5.21 -16.11
C TYR A 98 -9.64 5.40 -17.16
N HIS A 99 -9.45 4.89 -18.38
CA HIS A 99 -10.47 4.96 -19.43
C HIS A 99 -11.73 4.19 -19.05
N ALA A 100 -11.59 2.98 -18.53
CA ALA A 100 -12.71 2.20 -18.01
C ALA A 100 -13.46 2.96 -16.89
N ALA A 101 -12.73 3.52 -15.93
CA ALA A 101 -13.33 4.29 -14.84
C ALA A 101 -14.08 5.54 -15.31
N LEU A 102 -13.61 6.23 -16.36
CA LEU A 102 -14.31 7.36 -16.96
C LEU A 102 -15.71 6.97 -17.47
N GLU A 103 -15.83 5.76 -18.02
CA GLU A 103 -17.07 5.16 -18.52
C GLU A 103 -17.97 4.59 -17.41
N ASN A 104 -17.64 4.86 -16.13
CA ASN A 104 -18.29 4.33 -14.93
C ASN A 104 -18.05 2.83 -14.69
N GLU A 105 -17.05 2.22 -15.33
CA GLU A 105 -16.64 0.86 -15.01
C GLU A 105 -15.60 0.87 -13.87
N PRO A 106 -15.90 0.31 -12.68
CA PRO A 106 -14.91 0.20 -11.62
C PRO A 106 -13.73 -0.65 -12.08
N TRP A 107 -12.51 -0.18 -11.81
CA TRP A 107 -11.30 -0.85 -12.28
C TRP A 107 -10.43 -1.29 -11.11
N PHE A 108 -10.01 -2.55 -11.12
CA PHE A 108 -9.06 -3.11 -10.17
C PHE A 108 -7.98 -3.88 -10.92
N ASP A 109 -6.71 -3.55 -10.67
CA ASP A 109 -5.57 -4.23 -11.29
C ASP A 109 -4.44 -4.47 -10.29
N VAL A 110 -3.57 -5.40 -10.67
CA VAL A 110 -2.22 -5.54 -10.13
C VAL A 110 -1.21 -5.08 -11.17
N GLN A 111 -0.22 -4.32 -10.74
CA GLN A 111 0.81 -3.77 -11.60
C GLN A 111 2.19 -4.02 -11.00
N LYS A 112 3.13 -4.42 -11.84
CA LYS A 112 4.56 -4.49 -11.50
C LYS A 112 5.30 -3.38 -12.21
N THR A 113 5.90 -2.49 -11.44
CA THR A 113 6.57 -1.29 -11.97
C THR A 113 7.84 -1.64 -12.77
N GLY A 114 8.60 -2.65 -12.35
CA GLY A 114 9.81 -3.08 -13.02
C GLY A 114 10.89 -1.99 -13.05
N SER A 115 11.86 -2.14 -13.96
CA SER A 115 12.94 -1.15 -14.15
C SER A 115 12.47 0.16 -14.79
N LEU A 116 11.19 0.28 -15.18
CA LEU A 116 10.69 1.47 -15.86
C LEU A 116 10.76 2.72 -14.97
N MET A 117 10.73 2.58 -13.65
CA MET A 117 10.63 3.73 -12.75
C MET A 117 11.90 4.59 -12.64
N GLY A 118 13.00 4.11 -13.21
CA GLY A 118 14.32 4.75 -13.19
C GLY A 118 15.28 4.07 -12.22
N GLU A 119 16.55 4.46 -12.34
CA GLU A 119 17.61 3.94 -11.47
C GLU A 119 17.34 4.30 -9.99
N GLY A 120 17.64 3.36 -9.09
CA GLY A 120 17.43 3.55 -7.65
C GLY A 120 15.98 3.43 -7.16
N THR A 121 15.00 3.20 -8.05
CA THR A 121 13.63 2.89 -7.61
C THR A 121 13.47 1.38 -7.37
N PRO A 122 12.89 0.94 -6.23
CA PRO A 122 12.54 -0.46 -6.04
C PRO A 122 11.53 -0.94 -7.10
N ASP A 123 11.60 -2.24 -7.40
CA ASP A 123 10.60 -2.89 -8.23
C ASP A 123 9.38 -3.20 -7.35
N LEU A 124 8.33 -2.41 -7.52
CA LEU A 124 7.10 -2.50 -6.73
C LEU A 124 6.04 -3.33 -7.44
N ILE A 125 5.38 -4.20 -6.68
CA ILE A 125 4.10 -4.81 -7.02
C ILE A 125 3.01 -4.06 -6.26
N LEU A 126 2.06 -3.50 -7.01
CA LEU A 126 1.02 -2.63 -6.49
C LEU A 126 -0.35 -3.17 -6.92
N GLU A 127 -1.32 -3.08 -6.03
CA GLU A 127 -2.74 -3.17 -6.37
C GLU A 127 -3.31 -1.77 -6.52
N ARG A 128 -4.22 -1.59 -7.49
CA ARG A 128 -4.81 -0.29 -7.77
C ARG A 128 -6.30 -0.41 -8.04
N LEU A 129 -7.08 0.35 -7.27
CA LEU A 129 -8.52 0.52 -7.45
C LEU A 129 -8.81 1.93 -7.97
N ILE A 130 -9.56 2.04 -9.07
CA ILE A 130 -9.99 3.30 -9.66
C ILE A 130 -11.52 3.33 -9.74
N LEU A 131 -12.11 4.39 -9.19
CA LEU A 131 -13.56 4.60 -9.12
C LEU A 131 -13.91 6.03 -9.52
N LYS A 132 -14.98 6.22 -10.29
CA LYS A 132 -15.50 7.55 -10.59
C LYS A 132 -16.55 7.96 -9.57
N PHE A 133 -16.29 9.07 -8.91
CA PHE A 133 -17.21 9.69 -7.97
C PHE A 133 -17.76 11.00 -8.52
N ARG A 134 -18.95 11.39 -8.06
CA ARG A 134 -19.57 12.68 -8.32
C ARG A 134 -20.16 13.28 -7.05
N THR A 135 -20.13 14.60 -6.91
CA THR A 135 -20.91 15.29 -5.88
C THR A 135 -22.35 15.50 -6.35
N SER A 136 -23.26 15.82 -5.43
CA SER A 136 -24.65 16.20 -5.77
C SER A 136 -24.72 17.41 -6.71
N GLY A 137 -23.72 18.31 -6.65
CA GLY A 137 -23.57 19.44 -7.57
C GLY A 137 -22.96 19.09 -8.93
N GLY A 138 -22.76 17.81 -9.24
CA GLY A 138 -22.24 17.35 -10.53
C GLY A 138 -20.72 17.42 -10.69
N PHE A 139 -19.96 17.69 -9.63
CA PHE A 139 -18.49 17.68 -9.71
C PHE A 139 -17.97 16.25 -9.70
N GLU A 140 -17.34 15.85 -10.81
CA GLU A 140 -16.80 14.50 -10.97
C GLU A 140 -15.29 14.42 -10.71
N ARG A 141 -14.84 13.29 -10.12
CA ARG A 141 -13.43 12.97 -9.89
C ARG A 141 -13.20 11.47 -9.99
N LEU A 142 -12.03 11.07 -10.50
CA LEU A 142 -11.57 9.69 -10.35
C LEU A 142 -10.79 9.57 -9.05
N PHE A 143 -11.19 8.62 -8.21
CA PHE A 143 -10.52 8.26 -6.96
C PHE A 143 -9.66 7.04 -7.26
N CYS A 144 -8.37 7.13 -6.96
CA CYS A 144 -7.42 6.06 -7.17
C CYS A 144 -6.77 5.71 -5.83
N LEU A 145 -6.99 4.48 -5.37
CA LEU A 145 -6.31 3.89 -4.22
C LEU A 145 -5.21 2.97 -4.75
N MET A 146 -3.98 3.15 -4.27
CA MET A 146 -2.85 2.26 -4.60
C MET A 146 -2.28 1.65 -3.32
N THR A 147 -2.25 0.33 -3.28
CA THR A 147 -1.73 -0.46 -2.16
C THR A 147 -0.47 -1.18 -2.58
N LEU A 148 0.56 -1.15 -1.74
CA LEU A 148 1.76 -1.96 -1.94
C LEU A 148 1.48 -3.42 -1.58
N VAL A 149 1.75 -4.33 -2.51
CA VAL A 149 1.73 -5.78 -2.26
C VAL A 149 3.12 -6.26 -1.90
N GLU A 150 4.12 -5.90 -2.71
CA GLU A 150 5.50 -6.33 -2.53
C GLU A 150 6.47 -5.23 -2.95
N ASP A 151 7.56 -5.09 -2.20
CA ASP A 151 8.69 -4.24 -2.51
C ASP A 151 9.91 -5.13 -2.76
N THR A 152 10.19 -5.41 -4.04
CA THR A 152 11.36 -6.18 -4.44
C THR A 152 12.57 -5.23 -4.50
N SER A 153 13.01 -4.79 -3.32
CA SER A 153 14.30 -4.13 -3.18
C SER A 153 15.41 -5.12 -3.58
N ARG A 154 16.24 -4.76 -4.56
CA ARG A 154 17.38 -5.58 -5.02
C ARG A 154 18.41 -5.90 -3.92
N SER A 155 18.26 -5.36 -2.73
CA SER A 155 19.14 -5.56 -1.58
C SER A 155 18.68 -6.72 -0.70
N ARG A 156 18.91 -7.96 -1.13
CA ARG A 156 19.05 -9.15 -0.27
C ARG A 156 19.48 -10.44 -0.98
N LEU A 157 19.96 -10.36 -2.22
CA LEU A 157 20.64 -11.49 -2.85
C LEU A 157 22.13 -11.14 -2.94
N SER A 158 22.92 -11.87 -2.13
CA SER A 158 24.39 -11.94 -2.12
C SER A 158 25.16 -10.83 -1.37
N ASP A 159 25.07 -10.84 -0.04
CA ASP A 159 26.27 -10.60 0.76
C ASP A 159 26.64 -11.91 1.50
N PRO A 160 27.62 -12.68 1.00
CA PRO A 160 28.07 -13.92 1.64
C PRO A 160 28.77 -13.70 2.99
N THR A 161 29.04 -12.45 3.40
CA THR A 161 29.82 -12.16 4.62
C THR A 161 29.00 -12.16 5.90
N HIS A 162 27.67 -12.33 5.83
CA HIS A 162 26.79 -12.35 7.01
C HIS A 162 26.22 -13.72 7.39
N HIS A 163 26.98 -14.79 7.18
CA HIS A 163 26.75 -16.08 7.84
C HIS A 163 27.84 -16.36 8.89
N HIS A 164 27.56 -15.99 10.15
CA HIS A 164 27.69 -16.85 11.33
C HIS A 164 27.53 -16.01 12.60
N ASP A 165 26.37 -16.09 13.24
CA ASP A 165 26.28 -16.30 14.69
C ASP A 165 24.82 -16.45 15.12
N ARG A 166 24.30 -17.66 14.92
CA ARG A 166 23.24 -18.18 15.77
C ARG A 166 23.25 -19.70 15.67
N PHE A 167 23.12 -20.33 16.83
CA PHE A 167 23.22 -21.75 17.16
C PHE A 167 24.63 -22.25 17.53
N GLN A 168 24.96 -22.13 18.82
CA GLN A 168 25.57 -23.25 19.53
C GLN A 168 24.51 -23.89 20.45
N PRO A 169 24.17 -25.17 20.25
CA PRO A 169 23.39 -25.95 21.20
C PRO A 169 24.32 -26.72 22.16
N GLY A 170 24.06 -26.60 23.46
CA GLY A 170 24.25 -27.65 24.47
C GLY A 170 25.67 -27.99 24.94
N ARG A 171 25.98 -27.62 26.20
CA ARG A 171 26.68 -28.51 27.15
C ARG A 171 26.15 -28.29 28.56
N ASP A 172 25.35 -29.24 29.03
CA ASP A 172 25.16 -29.54 30.44
C ASP A 172 26.45 -30.18 31.01
N CYS A 173 26.85 -29.82 32.23
CA CYS A 173 27.22 -30.77 33.30
C CYS A 173 27.65 -30.08 34.61
N TYR A 174 27.33 -30.78 35.70
CA TYR A 174 27.34 -30.44 37.12
C TYR A 174 28.71 -30.41 37.83
N GLN A 175 28.65 -29.95 39.10
CA GLN A 175 29.49 -30.21 40.30
C GLN A 175 30.47 -29.09 40.70
N SER A 176 30.71 -28.75 41.97
CA SER A 176 30.08 -28.98 43.28
C SER A 176 30.93 -28.21 44.31
N GLY A 177 30.35 -27.75 45.42
CA GLY A 177 31.05 -27.73 46.72
C GLY A 177 31.18 -26.40 47.48
N LEU A 178 30.27 -26.24 48.47
CA LEU A 178 30.50 -25.87 49.88
C LEU A 178 31.10 -24.48 50.24
N VAL A 179 30.75 -23.75 51.32
CA VAL A 179 29.74 -23.80 52.40
C VAL A 179 29.90 -22.50 53.21
N HIS A 180 28.81 -21.83 53.63
CA HIS A 180 28.49 -21.48 55.04
C HIS A 180 27.26 -20.54 55.15
N LEU A 181 26.34 -20.96 56.01
CA LEU A 181 25.17 -20.27 56.61
C LEU A 181 25.58 -19.75 58.02
N PRO A 182 24.74 -19.10 58.87
CA PRO A 182 23.39 -18.52 58.70
C PRO A 182 23.12 -17.15 59.42
N ALA A 183 21.86 -16.69 59.29
CA ALA A 183 21.01 -15.92 60.23
C ALA A 183 21.30 -14.40 60.41
N THR A 184 20.32 -13.49 60.42
CA THR A 184 19.07 -13.45 61.22
C THR A 184 17.96 -12.59 60.59
N ALA A 185 16.73 -12.81 61.06
CA ALA A 185 15.44 -12.24 60.66
C ALA A 185 15.15 -10.81 61.16
N GLN A 186 14.21 -10.09 60.53
CA GLN A 186 12.85 -9.81 61.05
C GLN A 186 12.09 -8.67 60.34
N HIS A 187 10.79 -8.94 60.14
CA HIS A 187 9.61 -8.07 60.23
C HIS A 187 9.24 -7.01 59.17
N SER A 188 8.15 -7.34 58.44
CA SER A 188 6.82 -6.69 58.46
C SER A 188 6.73 -5.15 58.39
N HIS A 189 6.03 -4.58 57.41
CA HIS A 189 4.57 -4.39 57.41
C HIS A 189 4.12 -3.58 56.17
N VAL A 190 3.00 -4.03 55.59
CA VAL A 190 2.11 -3.27 54.70
C VAL A 190 1.09 -2.53 55.56
N THR A 191 0.75 -1.29 55.20
CA THR A 191 -0.59 -0.72 55.40
C THR A 191 -0.84 0.41 54.40
N TRP A 192 -1.90 0.19 53.60
CA TRP A 192 -2.89 1.11 52.99
C TRP A 192 -2.44 2.46 52.41
#